data_AF-A0A823A1Y1-F1
#
_entry.id   AF-A0A823A1Y1-F1
#
_cell.length_a   1.000
_cell.length_b   1.000
_cell.length_c   1.000
_cell.angle_alpha   90.00
_cell.angle_beta   90.00
_cell.angle_gamma   90.00
#
_symmetry.space_group_name_H-M   'P 1'
#
loop_
_entity.id
_entity.type
_entity.pdbx_description
1 polymer ?
#
loop_
_entity_poly.entity_id
_entity_poly.type
_entity_poly.pdbx_seq_one_letter_code
_entity_poly.pdbx_strand_id
1 'polypeptide(L)' 'MQGRLSAWLVKHGLVHRSLGFDYQGIETLQIKPEDWHSIAVILYVYGYNYLRSQCAYV' A
#
# COMPACT_ATOMS: atom_id res chain seq x y z
N MET A 1 -0.02 -8.84 -12.17
CA MET A 1 0.15 -7.47 -12.70
C MET A 1 0.52 -6.58 -11.53
N GLN A 2 1.59 -5.79 -11.64
CA GLN A 2 2.06 -4.91 -10.57
C GLN A 2 1.55 -3.50 -10.87
N GLY A 3 0.82 -2.89 -9.93
CA GLY A 3 0.22 -1.58 -10.15
C GLY A 3 1.21 -0.43 -9.95
N ARG A 4 0.74 0.80 -10.22
CA ARG A 4 1.57 2.01 -10.17
C ARG A 4 2.12 2.26 -8.78
N LEU A 5 1.32 2.00 -7.74
CA LEU A 5 1.75 2.20 -6.36
C LEU A 5 2.82 1.17 -5.98
N SER A 6 2.60 -0.11 -6.30
CA SER A 6 3.60 -1.15 -6.02
C SER A 6 4.93 -0.86 -6.72
N ALA A 7 4.91 -0.49 -8.00
CA ALA A 7 6.14 -0.14 -8.73
C ALA A 7 6.87 1.06 -8.09
N TRP A 8 6.13 2.05 -7.63
CA TRP A 8 6.70 3.23 -6.96
C TRP A 8 7.29 2.89 -5.58
N LEU A 9 6.63 2.04 -4.80
CA LEU A 9 7.13 1.57 -3.50
C LEU A 9 8.40 0.74 -3.62
N VAL A 10 8.48 -0.14 -4.63
CA VAL A 10 9.71 -0.91 -4.93
C VAL A 10 10.87 0.04 -5.24
N LYS A 11 10.63 1.09 -6.04
CA LYS A 11 11.65 2.11 -6.35
C LYS A 11 12.20 2.82 -5.10
N HIS A 12 11.39 2.92 -4.04
CA HIS A 12 11.78 3.55 -2.77
C HIS A 12 12.19 2.53 -1.69
N GLY A 13 12.43 1.27 -2.07
CA GLY A 13 12.99 0.25 -1.18
C GLY A 13 12.00 -0.34 -0.17
N LEU A 14 10.70 -0.09 -0.30
CA LEU A 14 9.71 -0.68 0.60
C LEU A 14 9.27 -2.06 0.10
N VAL A 15 9.61 -3.06 0.90
CA VAL A 15 9.24 -4.45 0.66
C VAL A 15 7.75 -4.64 0.95
N HIS A 16 7.03 -5.20 -0.01
CA HIS A 16 5.63 -5.52 0.10
C HIS A 16 5.27 -6.62 -0.91
N ARG A 17 4.10 -7.24 -0.75
CA ARG A 17 3.55 -8.17 -1.72
C ARG A 17 2.30 -7.57 -2.36
N SER A 18 2.28 -7.44 -3.68
CA SER A 18 1.06 -7.06 -4.40
C SER A 18 0.07 -8.22 -4.42
N LEU A 19 -1.18 -7.97 -4.02
CA LEU A 19 -2.29 -8.93 -4.05
C LEU A 19 -3.15 -8.80 -5.31
N GLY A 20 -2.84 -7.84 -6.19
CA GLY A 20 -3.63 -7.51 -7.37
C GLY A 20 -4.61 -6.37 -7.12
N PHE A 21 -5.66 -6.31 -7.93
CA PHE A 21 -6.70 -5.28 -7.84
C PHE A 21 -7.97 -5.87 -7.23
N ASP A 22 -8.66 -5.09 -6.41
CA ASP A 22 -9.99 -5.46 -5.92
C ASP A 22 -11.06 -5.37 -7.01
N TYR A 23 -12.31 -5.66 -6.65
CA TYR A 23 -13.43 -5.61 -7.61
C TYR A 23 -13.73 -4.21 -8.17
N GLN A 24 -13.23 -3.14 -7.52
CA GLN A 24 -13.34 -1.75 -7.99
C GLN A 24 -12.11 -1.31 -8.78
N GLY A 25 -11.11 -2.18 -8.96
CA GLY A 25 -9.86 -1.84 -9.64
C GLY A 25 -8.86 -1.08 -8.75
N ILE A 26 -9.01 -1.14 -7.42
CA ILE A 26 -8.07 -0.53 -6.47
C ILE A 26 -6.95 -1.51 -6.14
N GLU A 27 -5.71 -1.02 -6.19
CA GLU A 27 -4.51 -1.84 -5.93
C GLU A 27 -4.44 -2.25 -4.45
N THR A 28 -4.29 -3.55 -4.19
CA THR A 28 -4.21 -4.13 -2.85
C THR A 28 -2.77 -4.59 -2.55
N LEU A 29 -2.25 -4.20 -1.39
CA LEU A 29 -0.90 -4.53 -0.93
C LEU A 29 -0.95 -5.26 0.40
N GLN A 30 -0.15 -6.33 0.54
CA GLN A 30 0.16 -6.97 1.81
C GLN A 30 1.48 -6.41 2.35
N ILE A 31 1.42 -5.86 3.56
CA ILE A 31 2.55 -5.25 4.28
C ILE A 31 2.82 -6.06 5.54
N LYS A 32 4.10 -6.26 5.88
CA LYS A 32 4.45 -6.89 7.15
C LYS A 32 4.18 -5.93 8.32
N PRO A 33 3.78 -6.42 9.51
CA PRO A 33 3.50 -5.56 10.66
C PRO A 33 4.64 -4.61 11.04
N GLU A 34 5.89 -5.03 10.85
CA GLU A 34 7.07 -4.24 11.20
C GLU A 34 7.21 -2.97 10.32
N ASP A 35 6.64 -2.99 9.11
CA ASP A 35 6.74 -1.91 8.12
C ASP A 35 5.52 -0.96 8.13
N TRP A 36 4.57 -1.12 9.06
CA TRP A 36 3.34 -0.31 9.11
C TRP A 36 3.57 1.19 9.26
N HIS A 37 4.57 1.59 10.05
CA HIS A 37 4.90 3.01 10.19
C HIS A 37 5.53 3.56 8.90
N SER A 38 6.44 2.79 8.30
CA SER A 38 7.12 3.15 7.06
C SER A 38 6.13 3.31 5.90
N ILE A 39 5.14 2.41 5.78
CA ILE A 39 4.11 2.52 4.73
C ILE A 39 3.20 3.73 4.98
N ALA A 40 2.80 4.02 6.22
CA ALA A 40 1.97 5.18 6.52
C ALA A 40 2.67 6.49 6.12
N VAL A 41 3.95 6.64 6.51
CA VAL A 41 4.75 7.82 6.19
C VAL A 41 4.97 7.96 4.68
N ILE A 42 5.34 6.88 3.99
CA ILE A 42 5.64 7.01 2.56
C ILE A 42 4.39 7.29 1.73
N LEU A 43 3.24 6.74 2.10
CA LEU A 43 1.98 6.97 1.38
C LEU A 43 1.55 8.43 1.54
N TYR A 44 1.77 9.00 2.73
CA TYR A 44 1.58 10.42 2.95
C TYR A 44 2.49 11.28 2.06
N VAL A 45 3.79 10.94 1.97
CA VAL A 45 4.75 11.63 1.08
C VAL A 45 4.38 11.46 -0.40
N TYR A 46 3.85 10.30 -0.79
CA TYR A 46 3.36 10.05 -2.15
C TYR A 46 2.16 10.94 -2.52
N GLY A 47 1.41 11.43 -1.51
CA GLY A 47 0.25 12.32 -1.69
C GLY A 47 -1.07 11.74 -1.20
N TYR A 48 -1.10 10.56 -0.59
CA TYR A 48 -2.30 10.04 0.06
C TYR A 48 -2.49 10.71 1.42
N ASN A 49 -3.27 11.79 1.41
CA ASN A 49 -3.55 12.64 2.56
C ASN A 49 -4.87 12.32 3.28
N TYR A 50 -5.61 11.29 2.84
CA TYR A 50 -6.93 10.96 3.37
C TYR A 50 -7.09 9.45 3.62
N LEU A 51 -7.15 9.07 4.89
CA LEU A 51 -7.48 7.70 5.32
C LEU A 51 -9.00 7.53 5.32
N ARG A 52 -9.55 6.83 4.32
CA ARG A 52 -11.00 6.68 4.14
C ARG A 52 -11.64 5.72 5.15
N SER A 53 -11.03 4.56 5.38
CA SER A 53 -11.62 3.50 6.20
C SER A 53 -10.52 2.62 6.78
N GLN A 54 -10.43 2.54 8.10
CA GLN A 54 -9.54 1.61 8.81
C GLN A 54 -10.39 0.50 9.40
N CYS A 55 -10.21 -0.73 8.89
CA CYS A 55 -11.03 -1.89 9.25
C CYS A 55 -10.15 -3.10 9.57
N ALA A 56 -10.71 -4.04 10.31
CA ALA A 56 -10.11 -5.35 10.55
C ALA A 56 -11.01 -6.43 9.93
N TYR A 57 -10.37 -7.46 9.36
CA TYR A 57 -11.02 -8.70 8.93
C TYR A 57 -10.58 -9.80 9.89
N VAL A 58 -11.54 -10.57 10.41
CA VAL A 58 -11.33 -11.63 11.40
C VAL A 58 -11.46 -12.99 10.73
#